data_AF-A0ABD6C658-F1
#
_entry.id   AF-A0ABD6C658-F1
#
_cell.length_a   1.000
_cell.length_b   1.000
_cell.length_c   1.000
_cell.angle_alpha   90.00
_cell.angle_beta   90.00
_cell.angle_gamma   90.00
#
_symmetry.space_group_name_H-M   'P 1'
#
loop_
_entity.id
_entity.type
_entity.pdbx_description
1 polymer ?
#
loop_
_entity_poly.entity_id
_entity_poly.type
_entity_poly.pdbx_seq_one_letter_code
_entity_poly.pdbx_strand_id
1 'polypeptide(L)' 'MEFGRLISAHLPNAVVAATIFTLYNIYTGDIADPVTIGVEYLTYVTVIFIGFVVITPILNKAFGSVST' A
#
# COMPACT_ATOMS: atom_id res chain seq x y z
N MET A 1 6.92 3.08 19.51
CA MET A 1 6.91 1.61 19.33
C MET A 1 5.76 1.14 18.43
N GLU A 2 4.55 1.67 18.59
CA GLU A 2 3.38 1.24 17.79
C GLU A 2 3.47 1.59 16.30
N PHE A 3 3.89 2.80 15.96
CA PHE A 3 4.09 3.22 14.57
C PHE A 3 5.14 2.39 13.83
N GLY A 4 6.25 2.04 14.50
CA GLY A 4 7.27 1.15 13.94
C GLY A 4 6.74 -0.25 13.63
N ARG A 5 5.82 -0.76 14.45
CA ARG A 5 5.14 -2.05 14.20
C ARG A 5 4.25 -1.97 12.96
N LEU A 6 3.47 -0.90 12.81
CA LEU A 6 2.62 -0.67 11.63
C LEU A 6 3.46 -0.57 10.35
N ILE A 7 4.57 0.16 10.40
CA ILE A 7 5.53 0.22 9.30
C ILE A 7 6.00 -1.19 8.93
N SER A 8 6.53 -1.95 9.89
CA SER A 8 7.06 -3.29 9.60
C SER A 8 5.99 -4.27 9.08
N ALA A 9 4.74 -4.11 9.51
CA ALA A 9 3.64 -5.00 9.14
C ALA A 9 3.04 -4.70 7.76
N HIS A 10 2.99 -3.42 7.35
CA HIS A 10 2.23 -3.00 6.16
C HIS A 10 3.08 -2.34 5.07
N LEU A 11 4.22 -1.72 5.41
CA LEU A 11 5.07 -1.03 4.42
C LEU A 11 5.63 -1.99 3.36
N PRO A 12 6.14 -3.19 3.71
CA PRO A 12 6.63 -4.13 2.69
C PRO A 12 5.54 -4.52 1.68
N ASN A 13 4.33 -4.79 2.16
CA ASN A 13 3.19 -5.14 1.31
C ASN A 13 2.77 -3.96 0.41
N ALA A 14 2.79 -2.73 0.95
CA ALA A 14 2.51 -1.52 0.17
C ALA A 14 3.56 -1.29 -0.93
N VAL A 15 4.85 -1.52 -0.64
CA VAL A 15 5.95 -1.45 -1.61
C VAL A 15 5.76 -2.45 -2.74
N VAL A 16 5.46 -3.71 -2.41
CA VAL A 16 5.23 -4.75 -3.43
C VAL A 16 4.04 -4.37 -4.32
N ALA A 17 2.92 -3.96 -3.73
CA ALA A 17 1.73 -3.57 -4.50
C ALA A 17 2.00 -2.34 -5.38
N ALA A 18 2.64 -1.29 -4.85
CA ALA A 18 3.00 -0.11 -5.62
C ALA A 18 3.96 -0.43 -6.77
N THR A 19 4.89 -1.37 -6.56
CA THR A 19 5.80 -1.84 -7.62
C THR A 19 5.01 -2.48 -8.76
N ILE A 20 4.04 -3.34 -8.44
CA ILE A 20 3.18 -3.99 -9.46
C ILE A 20 2.39 -2.95 -10.25
N PHE A 21 1.74 -2.00 -9.57
CA PHE A 21 0.98 -0.93 -10.24
C PHE A 21 1.85 -0.06 -11.13
N THR A 22 3.03 0.31 -10.65
CA THR A 22 3.96 1.15 -11.42
C THR A 22 4.46 0.42 -12.66
N LEU A 23 4.83 -0.86 -12.55
CA LEU A 23 5.22 -1.67 -13.71
C LEU A 23 4.07 -1.84 -14.71
N TYR A 24 2.85 -2.01 -14.22
CA TYR A 24 1.66 -2.09 -15.07
C TYR A 24 1.45 -0.80 -15.86
N ASN A 25 1.49 0.36 -15.19
CA ASN A 25 1.28 1.65 -15.86
C ASN A 25 2.36 1.97 -16.89
N ILE A 26 3.62 1.64 -16.58
CA ILE A 26 4.74 1.72 -17.52
C ILE A 26 4.48 0.81 -18.73
N TYR A 27 4.06 -0.43 -18.51
CA TYR A 27 3.78 -1.38 -19.58
C TYR A 27 2.63 -0.92 -20.49
N THR A 28 1.57 -0.34 -19.93
CA THR A 28 0.43 0.19 -20.69
C THR A 28 0.74 1.50 -21.42
N GLY A 29 1.92 2.10 -21.18
CA GLY A 29 2.31 3.38 -21.75
C GLY A 29 1.57 4.58 -21.14
N ASP A 30 0.92 4.40 -20.00
CA ASP A 30 0.22 5.47 -19.27
C ASP A 30 1.23 6.46 -18.67
N ILE A 31 2.42 5.95 -18.31
CA ILE A 31 3.52 6.76 -17.76
C ILE A 31 4.84 6.32 -18.39
N ALA A 32 5.59 7.27 -18.94
CA ALA A 32 6.92 7.02 -19.53
C ALA A 32 8.02 7.94 -18.98
N ASP A 33 7.67 9.04 -18.32
CA ASP A 33 8.63 9.99 -17.76
C ASP A 33 9.19 9.49 -16.40
N PRO A 34 10.53 9.43 -16.22
CA PRO A 34 11.14 8.94 -14.98
C PRO A 34 10.76 9.72 -13.71
N VAL A 35 10.52 11.03 -13.81
CA VAL A 35 10.11 11.86 -12.67
C VAL A 35 8.68 11.51 -12.28
N THR A 36 7.79 11.41 -13.26
CA THR A 36 6.39 11.00 -13.03
C THR A 36 6.32 9.60 -12.43
N ILE A 37 7.10 8.64 -12.93
CA ILE A 37 7.21 7.28 -12.36
C ILE A 37 7.58 7.33 -10.88
N GLY A 38 8.58 8.12 -10.50
CA GLY A 38 9.00 8.24 -9.10
C GLY A 38 7.94 8.84 -8.19
N VAL A 39 7.29 9.92 -8.64
CA VAL A 39 6.23 10.60 -7.87
C VAL A 39 5.00 9.70 -7.70
N GLU A 40 4.57 9.04 -8.77
CA GLU A 40 3.41 8.15 -8.71
C GLU A 40 3.69 6.90 -7.88
N TYR A 41 4.88 6.31 -8.00
CA TYR A 41 5.28 5.18 -7.17
C TYR A 41 5.22 5.54 -5.67
N LEU A 42 5.80 6.67 -5.26
CA LEU A 42 5.75 7.11 -3.87
C LEU A 42 4.32 7.41 -3.41
N THR A 43 3.50 7.95 -4.31
CA THR A 43 2.07 8.19 -4.05
C THR A 43 1.34 6.87 -3.82
N TYR A 44 1.55 5.86 -4.66
CA TYR A 44 0.98 4.53 -4.49
C TYR A 44 1.43 3.87 -3.19
N VAL A 45 2.73 3.88 -2.88
CA VAL A 45 3.23 3.33 -1.60
C VAL A 45 2.51 3.97 -0.42
N THR A 46 2.37 5.31 -0.44
CA THR A 46 1.75 6.07 0.64
C THR A 46 0.26 5.73 0.79
N VAL A 47 -0.51 5.78 -0.30
CA VAL A 47 -1.95 5.53 -0.28
C VAL A 47 -2.26 4.08 0.10
N ILE A 48 -1.54 3.11 -0.46
CA ILE A 48 -1.72 1.69 -0.15
C ILE A 48 -1.37 1.41 1.32
N PHE A 49 -0.28 1.98 1.82
CA PHE A 49 0.10 1.84 3.23
C PHE A 49 -0.98 2.39 4.16
N ILE A 50 -1.50 3.59 3.88
CA ILE A 50 -2.61 4.18 4.66
C ILE A 50 -3.84 3.25 4.60
N GLY A 51 -4.16 2.72 3.43
CA GLY A 51 -5.24 1.74 3.25
C GLY A 51 -5.10 0.53 4.17
N PHE A 52 -3.90 -0.09 4.21
CA PHE A 52 -3.64 -1.21 5.12
C PHE A 52 -3.76 -0.82 6.59
N VAL A 53 -3.21 0.33 6.99
CA VAL A 53 -3.26 0.81 8.38
C VAL A 53 -4.70 1.06 8.84
N VAL A 54 -5.56 1.60 7.97
CA VAL A 54 -6.96 1.91 8.29
C VAL A 54 -7.85 0.67 8.24
N ILE A 55 -7.69 -0.19 7.24
CA ILE A 55 -8.55 -1.37 7.03
C ILE A 55 -8.26 -2.47 8.05
N THR A 56 -6.99 -2.70 8.39
CA THR A 56 -6.59 -3.77 9.33
C THR A 56 -7.36 -3.77 10.65
N PRO A 57 -7.47 -2.65 11.41
CA PRO A 57 -8.25 -2.63 12.65
C PRO A 57 -9.76 -2.81 12.41
N ILE A 58 -10.29 -2.33 11.28
CA ILE A 58 -11.70 -2.52 10.91
C ILE A 58 -12.00 -4.01 10.69
N LEU A 59 -11.16 -4.70 9.90
CA LEU A 59 -11.30 -6.13 9.65
C LEU A 59 -11.12 -6.94 10.93
N ASN A 60 -10.14 -6.59 11.77
CA ASN A 60 -9.94 -7.26 13.05
C ASN A 60 -11.17 -7.13 13.97
N LYS A 61 -11.85 -5.98 13.97
CA LYS A 61 -13.10 -5.79 14.71
C LYS A 61 -14.26 -6.58 14.09
N ALA A 62 -14.38 -6.58 12.76
CA ALA A 62 -15.44 -7.28 12.06
C ALA A 62 -15.32 -8.81 12.20
N PHE A 63 -14.13 -9.37 12.03
CA PHE A 63 -13.89 -10.82 12.10
C PHE A 63 -13.61 -11.32 13.52
N GLY A 64 -13.08 -10.48 14.41
CA GLY A 64 -12.99 -10.80 15.84
C GLY A 64 -14.36 -10.83 16.54
N SER A 65 -15.37 -10.20 15.94
CA SER A 65 -16.78 -10.25 16.36
C SER A 65 -17.51 -11.53 15.91
N VAL A 66 -16.92 -12.35 15.04
CA VAL A 66 -17.56 -13.55 14.46
C VAL A 66 -17.24 -14.83 15.25
N SER A 67 -16.41 -14.75 16.29
CA SER A 67 -16.02 -15.91 17.12
C SER A 67 -16.77 -16.03 18.46
N THR A 68 -18.06 -15.68 18.51
CA THR A 68 -18.98 -15.99 19.64
C THR A 68 -20.17 -16.77 19.14
#